data_AF-K2DZH5-F1
#
_entry.id   AF-K2DZH5-F1
#
_cell.length_a   1.000
_cell.length_b   1.000
_cell.length_c   1.000
_cell.angle_alpha   90.00
_cell.angle_beta   90.00
_cell.angle_gamma   90.00
#
_symmetry.space_group_name_H-M   'P 1'
#
loop_
_entity.id
_entity.type
_entity.pdbx_description
1 polymer ?
#
loop_
_entity_poly.entity_id
_entity_poly.type
_entity_poly.pdbx_seq_one_letter_code
_entity_poly.pdbx_strand_id
1 'polypeptide(L)' 'MSNGDIDRWYQLARENGALGGKVIGAGGGGFLMFYVEDKIKLRHALRQEGLQEVRFRFDFGGTQVVTES' A
#
# COMPACT_ATOMS: atom_id res chain seq x y z
N MET A 1 -5.60 -7.94 12.02
CA MET A 1 -4.21 -7.77 11.58
C MET A 1 -3.37 -7.57 12.82
N SER A 2 -2.39 -8.44 13.06
CA SER A 2 -1.44 -8.26 14.16
C SER A 2 -0.24 -7.44 13.67
N ASN A 3 0.53 -6.85 14.59
CA ASN A 3 1.81 -6.20 14.24
C ASN A 3 2.76 -7.19 13.53
N GLY A 4 2.70 -8.48 13.88
CA GLY A 4 3.52 -9.52 13.26
C GLY A 4 3.20 -9.74 11.77
N ASP A 5 1.95 -9.61 11.35
CA ASP A 5 1.58 -9.73 9.94
C ASP A 5 2.14 -8.55 9.13
N ILE A 6 2.04 -7.34 9.70
CA ILE A 6 2.55 -6.11 9.09
C ILE A 6 4.06 -6.20 8.88
N ASP A 7 4.80 -6.62 9.90
CA ASP A 7 6.26 -6.77 9.83
C ASP A 7 6.68 -7.82 8.79
N ARG A 8 5.94 -8.93 8.72
CA ARG A 8 6.16 -10.00 7.74
C ARG A 8 5.95 -9.51 6.31
N TRP A 9 4.85 -8.79 6.04
CA TRP A 9 4.60 -8.22 4.72
C TRP A 9 5.59 -7.12 4.36
N TYR A 10 6.02 -6.32 5.34
CA TYR A 10 7.08 -5.35 5.14
C TYR A 10 8.37 -6.04 4.69
N GLN A 11 8.79 -7.14 5.33
CA GLN A 11 9.98 -7.85 4.90
C GLN A 11 9.83 -8.55 3.56
N LEU A 12 8.70 -9.21 3.31
CA LEU A 12 8.42 -9.77 1.99
C LEU A 12 8.51 -8.70 0.91
N ALA A 13 8.02 -7.48 1.19
CA ALA A 13 8.13 -6.38 0.26
C ALA A 13 9.58 -5.96 -0.01
N ARG A 14 10.41 -5.86 1.04
CA ARG A 14 11.85 -5.55 0.94
C ARG A 14 12.59 -6.56 0.07
N GLU A 15 12.35 -7.85 0.29
CA GLU A 15 12.94 -8.95 -0.47
C GLU A 15 12.51 -8.95 -1.95
N ASN A 16 11.35 -8.37 -2.23
CA ASN A 16 10.78 -8.26 -3.58
C ASN A 16 10.97 -6.87 -4.22
N GLY A 17 11.95 -6.11 -3.73
CA GLY A 17 12.44 -4.89 -4.39
C GLY A 17 11.98 -3.58 -3.77
N ALA A 18 11.17 -3.60 -2.70
CA ALA A 18 10.78 -2.35 -2.04
C ALA A 18 12.01 -1.67 -1.40
N LEU A 19 12.24 -0.43 -1.81
CA LEU A 19 13.26 0.46 -1.24
C LEU A 19 12.85 1.04 0.13
N GLY A 20 11.56 0.93 0.47
CA GLY A 20 11.00 1.36 1.74
C GLY A 20 9.48 1.27 1.71
N GLY A 21 8.86 1.46 2.86
CA GLY A 21 7.40 1.52 2.95
C GLY A 21 6.92 2.08 4.28
N LYS A 22 5.62 2.36 4.35
CA LYS A 22 4.98 2.93 5.52
C LYS A 22 3.57 2.37 5.69
N VAL A 23 3.20 2.12 6.94
CA VAL A 23 1.80 1.88 7.33
C VAL A 23 1.06 3.21 7.31
N ILE A 24 -0.02 3.29 6.55
CA ILE A 24 -0.85 4.48 6.41
C ILE A 24 -2.15 4.28 7.20
N GLY A 25 -2.35 5.13 8.21
CA GLY A 25 -3.50 5.10 9.12
C GLY A 25 -3.08 5.19 10.59
N ALA A 26 -4.03 5.01 11.51
CA ALA A 26 -3.82 5.08 12.95
C ALA A 26 -3.03 3.88 13.55
N GLY A 27 -2.65 2.89 12.72
CA GLY A 27 -2.00 1.65 13.16
C GLY A 27 -3.01 0.56 13.56
N GLY A 28 -2.70 -0.71 13.27
CA GLY A 28 -3.59 -1.87 13.50
C GLY A 28 -4.32 -2.40 12.24
N GLY A 29 -4.13 -1.73 11.10
CA GLY A 29 -4.69 -2.08 9.80
C GLY A 29 -4.58 -0.92 8.81
N GLY A 30 -5.28 -1.02 7.67
CA GLY A 30 -5.32 0.03 6.65
C GLY A 30 -4.45 -0.29 5.44
N PHE A 31 -3.61 0.65 5.01
CA PHE A 31 -2.81 0.52 3.80
C PHE A 31 -1.33 0.37 4.11
N LEU A 32 -0.67 -0.54 3.40
CA LEU A 32 0.77 -0.53 3.25
C LEU A 32 1.12 0.20 1.96
N MET A 33 1.93 1.25 2.07
CA MET A 33 2.47 1.96 0.93
C MET A 33 3.94 1.64 0.79
N PHE A 34 4.36 1.19 -0.38
CA PHE A 34 5.75 0.86 -0.69
C PHE A 34 6.29 1.74 -1.81
N TYR A 35 7.57 2.08 -1.70
CA TYR A 35 8.36 2.69 -2.76
C TYR A 35 9.24 1.63 -3.40
N VAL A 36 9.14 1.45 -4.71
CA VAL A 36 9.78 0.37 -5.47
C VAL A 36 10.03 0.82 -6.90
N GLU A 37 11.16 0.43 -7.49
CA GLU A 37 11.46 0.69 -8.91
C GLU A 37 10.68 -0.26 -9.83
N ASP A 38 10.82 -1.58 -9.61
CA ASP A 38 10.04 -2.61 -10.31
C ASP A 38 8.89 -3.16 -9.44
N LYS A 39 7.70 -2.63 -9.70
CA LYS A 39 6.47 -3.00 -9.00
C LYS A 39 5.90 -4.39 -9.37
N ILE A 40 6.34 -5.04 -10.44
CA ILE A 40 5.72 -6.29 -10.91
C ILE A 40 5.98 -7.44 -9.92
N LYS A 41 7.24 -7.60 -9.51
CA LYS A 41 7.65 -8.64 -8.56
C LYS A 41 6.99 -8.43 -7.20
N LEU A 42 7.03 -7.21 -6.68
CA LEU A 42 6.41 -6.83 -5.41
C LEU A 42 4.91 -7.13 -5.38
N ARG A 43 4.17 -6.75 -6.43
CA ARG A 43 2.73 -7.03 -6.50
C ARG A 43 2.41 -8.51 -6.47
N HIS A 44 3.17 -9.33 -7.20
CA HIS A 44 2.93 -10.77 -7.23
C HIS A 44 3.12 -11.36 -5.84
N ALA A 45 4.23 -11.04 -5.16
CA ALA A 45 4.51 -11.51 -3.82
C ALA A 45 3.42 -11.11 -2.81
N LEU A 46 3.02 -9.83 -2.79
CA LEU A 46 1.99 -9.36 -1.85
C LEU A 46 0.60 -9.94 -2.16
N ARG A 47 0.25 -10.18 -3.42
CA ARG A 47 -1.02 -10.81 -3.79
C ARG A 47 -1.08 -12.28 -3.38
N GLN A 48 0.03 -13.00 -3.43
CA GLN A 48 0.11 -14.39 -2.95
C GLN A 48 -0.14 -14.49 -1.45
N GLU A 49 0.19 -13.42 -0.71
CA GLU A 49 -0.15 -13.26 0.71
C GLU A 49 -1.59 -12.82 0.98
N GLY A 50 -2.41 -12.69 -0.06
CA GLY A 50 -3.81 -12.29 0.04
C GLY A 50 -4.04 -10.77 0.16
N LEU A 51 -3.01 -9.93 -0.03
CA LEU A 51 -3.20 -8.48 -0.03
C LEU A 51 -3.78 -7.99 -1.36
N GLN A 52 -4.66 -6.99 -1.27
CA GLN A 52 -5.21 -6.29 -2.42
C GLN A 52 -4.35 -5.07 -2.80
N GLU A 53 -3.97 -4.97 -4.07
CA GLU A 53 -3.37 -3.76 -4.62
C GLU A 53 -4.46 -2.69 -4.83
N VAL A 54 -4.24 -1.50 -4.28
CA VAL A 54 -5.08 -0.33 -4.55
C VAL A 54 -4.31 0.67 -5.39
N ARG A 55 -4.86 1.00 -6.56
CA ARG A 55 -4.28 2.04 -7.43
C ARG A 55 -4.79 3.39 -6.95
N PHE A 56 -3.88 4.31 -6.69
CA PHE A 56 -4.21 5.69 -6.36
C PHE A 56 -3.45 6.65 -7.28
N ARG A 57 -3.92 7.88 -7.32
CA ARG A 57 -3.24 9.02 -7.95
C ARG A 57 -3.26 10.16 -6.94
N PHE A 58 -2.27 11.04 -7.02
CA PHE A 58 -2.33 12.27 -6.25
C PHE A 58 -3.46 13.14 -6.81
N ASP A 59 -4.28 13.61 -5.88
CA ASP A 59 -5.25 14.66 -6.16
C ASP A 59 -4.73 15.98 -5.58
N PHE A 60 -4.99 17.05 -6.31
CA PHE A 60 -4.64 18.42 -5.94
C PHE A 60 -5.88 19.30 -5.83
N GLY A 61 -7.07 18.78 -6.20
CA GLY A 61 -8.34 19.37 -5.84
C GLY A 61 -8.61 19.10 -4.37
N GLY A 62 -8.71 20.16 -3.56
CA GLY A 62 -9.26 20.01 -2.21
C GLY A 62 -10.75 19.63 -2.26
N THR A 63 -11.47 19.93 -1.20
CA THR A 63 -12.92 19.71 -1.16
C THR A 63 -13.65 20.48 -2.27
N GLN A 64 -14.55 19.81 -2.99
CA GLN A 64 -15.39 20.40 -4.03
C GLN A 64 -16.87 20.16 -3.72
N VAL A 65 -17.73 21.13 -4.05
CA VAL A 65 -19.18 20.97 -3.97
C VAL A 65 -19.68 20.47 -5.33
N VAL A 66 -20.35 19.33 -5.35
CA VAL A 66 -20.98 18.78 -6.55
C VAL A 66 -22.46 19.18 -6.55
N THR A 67 -22.93 19.81 -7.62
CA THR A 67 -24.34 20.18 -7.81
C THR A 67 -24.88 19.54 -9.09
N GLU A 68 -26.04 18.91 -9.00
CA GLU A 68 -26.80 18.45 -10.17
C GLU A 68 -27.88 19.49 -10.51
N SER A 69 -28.14 19.71 -11.81
CA SER A 69 -29.23 20.57 -12.31
C SER A 69 -30.46 19.76 -12.68
#